data_AF-A0A973B1Z1-F1
#
_entry.id   AF-A0A973B1Z1-F1
#
_cell.length_a   1.000
_cell.length_b   1.000
_cell.length_c   1.000
_cell.angle_alpha   90.00
_cell.angle_beta   90.00
_cell.angle_gamma   90.00
#
_symmetry.space_group_name_H-M   'P 1'
#
loop_
_entity.id
_entity.type
_entity.pdbx_description
1 polymer ?
#
loop_
_entity_poly.entity_id
_entity_poly.type
_entity_poly.pdbx_seq_one_letter_code
_entity_poly.pdbx_strand_id
1 'polypeptide(L)'
;MSTDVILTSDIHEQLAVHQPKQRGEAGGFLRRTNVLTGSALGIGLSVITYAIGSKLVPWGTQNEDYSQVGLNALVGATYTAWVIGFMIGIGAFAGPVRWMLGHDITRDDSEYMAGKGQGKWKYWKYTTDHKVVGLQYLVMALTLLGFGGFFAMLIRTELGVTWSEVFDPNFYNSIVGT
;
A
#
# COMPACT_ATOMS: atom_id res chain seq x y z
N MET A 1 62.12 7.89 -13.63
CA MET A 1 61.39 8.78 -12.72
C MET A 1 59.99 8.95 -13.32
N SER A 2 58.99 8.40 -12.63
CA SER A 2 57.51 8.47 -12.81
C SER A 2 56.97 8.63 -14.24
N THR A 3 56.36 7.63 -14.90
CA THR A 3 55.01 7.08 -14.61
C THR A 3 54.16 8.02 -13.77
N ASP A 4 53.29 8.81 -14.40
CA ASP A 4 51.99 9.26 -13.87
C ASP A 4 51.16 9.82 -15.02
N VAL A 5 50.73 8.91 -15.91
CA VAL A 5 49.50 9.11 -16.67
C VAL A 5 48.39 9.06 -15.62
N ILE A 6 47.99 10.22 -15.10
CA ILE A 6 46.86 10.38 -14.19
C ILE A 6 45.58 10.15 -15.00
N LEU A 7 45.33 8.89 -15.35
CA LEU A 7 44.03 8.34 -15.70
C LEU A 7 43.34 7.94 -14.39
N THR A 8 43.06 8.89 -13.49
CA THR A 8 42.23 8.58 -12.30
C THR A 8 41.62 9.82 -11.63
N SER A 9 40.84 10.61 -12.38
CA SER A 9 39.82 11.47 -11.75
C SER A 9 38.56 11.68 -12.59
N ASP A 10 38.57 11.31 -13.87
CA ASP A 10 37.38 11.38 -14.75
C ASP A 10 36.39 10.23 -14.53
N ILE A 11 36.33 9.68 -13.31
CA ILE A 11 35.36 8.65 -12.96
C ILE A 11 34.06 9.38 -12.55
N HIS A 12 33.29 9.78 -13.57
CA HIS A 12 31.87 10.16 -13.52
C HIS A 12 31.50 11.65 -13.32
N GLU A 13 32.11 12.58 -14.04
CA GLU A 13 31.34 13.77 -14.43
C GLU A 13 30.34 13.35 -15.51
N GLN A 14 29.17 12.85 -15.06
CA GLN A 14 28.04 12.58 -15.92
C GLN A 14 27.70 13.87 -16.67
N LEU A 15 28.10 13.96 -17.94
CA LEU A 15 27.70 15.04 -18.84
C LEU A 15 26.21 15.29 -18.63
N ALA A 16 25.85 16.51 -18.22
CA ALA A 16 24.46 16.85 -17.98
C ALA A 16 23.69 16.70 -19.30
N VAL A 17 22.98 15.58 -19.46
CA VAL A 17 22.11 15.34 -20.61
C VAL A 17 21.06 16.45 -20.62
N HIS A 18 20.84 17.07 -21.78
CA HIS A 18 19.82 18.10 -21.96
C HIS A 18 18.47 17.61 -21.40
N GLN A 19 18.04 18.20 -20.30
CA GLN A 19 16.81 17.81 -19.61
C GLN A 19 15.63 18.57 -20.21
N PRO A 20 14.43 17.95 -20.26
CA PRO A 20 13.21 18.69 -20.53
C PRO A 20 12.97 19.72 -19.41
N LYS A 21 12.34 20.85 -19.76
CA LYS A 21 12.06 21.95 -18.81
C LYS A 21 11.22 21.45 -17.64
N GLN A 22 11.79 21.48 -16.44
CA GLN A 22 11.08 21.17 -15.21
C GLN A 22 9.97 22.20 -14.96
N ARG A 23 8.73 21.74 -14.87
CA ARG A 23 7.58 22.57 -14.49
C ARG A 23 7.20 22.28 -13.04
N GLY A 24 7.66 23.13 -12.11
CA GLY A 24 7.31 23.08 -10.68
C GLY A 24 8.35 22.41 -9.78
N GLU A 25 8.02 22.24 -8.50
CA GLU A 25 8.89 21.56 -7.52
C GLU A 25 9.02 20.06 -7.82
N ALA A 26 10.23 19.53 -7.60
CA ALA A 26 10.52 18.11 -7.73
C ALA A 26 9.57 17.27 -6.84
N GLY A 27 8.87 16.32 -7.46
CA GLY A 27 7.94 15.41 -6.78
C GLY A 27 6.48 15.88 -6.68
N GLY A 28 6.15 17.13 -6.99
CA GLY A 28 4.78 17.65 -7.11
C GLY A 28 3.75 17.05 -6.12
N PHE A 29 2.73 16.36 -6.67
CA PHE A 29 1.66 15.69 -5.89
C PHE A 29 2.18 14.57 -4.97
N LEU A 30 3.24 13.84 -5.34
CA LEU A 30 3.87 12.81 -4.50
C LEU A 30 4.52 13.38 -3.23
N ARG A 31 4.67 14.70 -3.14
CA ARG A 31 5.18 15.34 -1.92
C ARG A 31 4.19 15.25 -0.77
N ARG A 32 2.90 15.25 -1.08
CA ARG A 32 1.81 15.20 -0.10
C ARG A 32 1.22 13.79 0.09
N THR A 33 1.56 12.81 -0.75
CA THR A 33 1.05 11.44 -0.61
C THR A 33 1.96 10.57 0.25
N ASN A 34 1.38 10.01 1.32
CA ASN A 34 1.99 9.07 2.25
C ASN A 34 1.04 7.87 2.45
N VAL A 35 1.49 6.80 3.09
CA VAL A 35 0.62 5.68 3.49
C VAL A 35 -0.56 6.15 4.37
N LEU A 36 -0.38 7.22 5.15
CA LEU A 36 -1.44 7.84 5.96
C LEU A 36 -2.51 8.53 5.11
N THR A 37 -2.12 9.28 4.06
CA THR A 37 -3.10 9.88 3.15
C THR A 37 -3.80 8.82 2.32
N GLY A 38 -3.10 7.75 1.95
CA GLY A 38 -3.68 6.51 1.41
C GLY A 38 -4.79 5.96 2.29
N SER A 39 -4.48 5.74 3.57
CA SER A 39 -5.44 5.19 4.54
C SER A 39 -6.64 6.12 4.74
N ALA A 40 -6.41 7.43 4.86
CA ALA A 40 -7.48 8.42 5.02
C ALA A 40 -8.40 8.50 3.77
N LEU A 41 -7.84 8.50 2.56
CA LEU A 41 -8.63 8.48 1.32
C LEU A 41 -9.38 7.15 1.13
N GLY A 42 -8.73 6.02 1.45
CA GLY A 42 -9.37 4.71 1.40
C GLY A 42 -10.57 4.61 2.34
N ILE A 43 -10.42 5.04 3.59
CA ILE A 43 -11.52 5.09 4.57
C ILE A 43 -12.60 6.09 4.13
N GLY A 44 -12.19 7.27 3.63
CA GLY A 44 -13.14 8.26 3.14
C GLY A 44 -14.00 7.73 1.99
N LEU A 45 -13.38 7.09 0.98
CA LEU A 45 -14.09 6.52 -0.16
C LEU A 45 -14.99 5.35 0.26
N SER A 46 -14.52 4.48 1.17
CA SER A 46 -15.32 3.36 1.65
C SER A 46 -16.56 3.81 2.42
N VAL A 47 -16.43 4.83 3.28
CA VAL A 47 -17.57 5.43 4.00
C VAL A 47 -18.57 6.05 3.02
N ILE A 48 -18.09 6.74 1.97
CA ILE A 48 -18.97 7.32 0.94
C ILE A 48 -19.71 6.21 0.18
N THR A 49 -19.01 5.17 -0.29
CA THR A 49 -19.61 4.05 -1.00
C THR A 49 -20.61 3.31 -0.13
N TYR A 50 -20.30 3.10 1.15
CA TYR A 50 -21.23 2.50 2.11
C TYR A 50 -22.46 3.39 2.37
N ALA A 51 -22.27 4.70 2.54
CA ALA A 51 -23.36 5.65 2.77
C ALA A 51 -24.29 5.79 1.56
N ILE A 52 -23.77 5.66 0.34
CA ILE A 52 -24.57 5.66 -0.90
C ILE A 52 -25.24 4.30 -1.09
N GLY A 53 -24.48 3.21 -0.95
CA GLY A 53 -24.96 1.86 -1.19
C GLY A 53 -25.99 1.39 -0.16
N SER A 54 -25.89 1.83 1.09
CA SER A 54 -26.92 1.62 2.11
C SER A 54 -28.27 2.24 1.76
N LYS A 55 -28.33 3.27 0.90
CA LYS A 55 -29.60 3.84 0.43
C LYS A 55 -30.19 3.11 -0.78
N LEU A 56 -29.35 2.40 -1.53
CA LEU A 56 -29.73 1.65 -2.73
C LEU A 56 -30.12 0.20 -2.41
N VAL A 57 -29.64 -0.33 -1.29
CA VAL A 57 -29.93 -1.69 -0.82
C VAL A 57 -31.22 -1.69 0.01
N PRO A 58 -32.26 -2.46 -0.39
CA PRO A 58 -33.46 -2.64 0.43
C PRO A 58 -33.12 -3.28 1.77
N TRP A 59 -33.48 -2.61 2.87
CA TRP A 59 -33.36 -3.15 4.22
C TRP A 59 -34.54 -4.07 4.50
N GLY A 60 -34.27 -5.32 4.90
CA GLY A 60 -35.31 -6.27 5.32
C GLY A 60 -35.78 -7.26 4.25
N THR A 61 -35.34 -7.13 3.00
CA THR A 61 -35.54 -8.20 1.99
C THR A 61 -34.41 -9.21 2.11
N GLN A 62 -34.73 -10.50 2.26
CA GLN A 62 -33.75 -11.59 2.30
C GLN A 62 -33.78 -12.40 1.00
N ASN A 63 -32.61 -12.82 0.51
CA ASN A 63 -32.46 -13.79 -0.58
C ASN A 63 -32.76 -15.21 -0.06
N GLU A 64 -32.80 -16.18 -0.97
CA GLU A 64 -33.04 -17.61 -0.65
C GLU A 64 -32.04 -18.20 0.36
N ASP A 65 -30.87 -17.59 0.51
CA ASP A 65 -29.83 -17.97 1.49
C ASP A 65 -29.99 -17.29 2.87
N TYR A 66 -31.13 -16.65 3.16
CA TYR A 66 -31.34 -15.84 4.39
C TYR A 66 -30.37 -14.65 4.56
N SER A 67 -29.59 -14.32 3.53
CA SER A 67 -28.74 -13.12 3.50
C SER A 67 -29.52 -11.92 2.98
N GLN A 68 -29.29 -10.73 3.53
CA GLN A 68 -29.94 -9.51 3.08
C GLN A 68 -29.61 -9.24 1.61
N VAL A 69 -30.63 -9.04 0.77
CA VAL A 69 -30.48 -8.82 -0.68
C VAL A 69 -29.61 -7.58 -0.89
N GLY A 70 -28.47 -7.75 -1.56
CA GLY A 70 -27.54 -6.65 -1.86
C GLY A 70 -26.48 -6.37 -0.79
N LEU A 71 -26.51 -7.05 0.37
CA LEU A 71 -25.49 -6.87 1.41
C LEU A 71 -24.10 -7.33 0.93
N ASN A 72 -23.99 -8.51 0.31
CA ASN A 72 -22.72 -9.01 -0.21
C ASN A 72 -22.13 -8.10 -1.29
N ALA A 73 -22.99 -7.56 -2.18
CA ALA A 73 -22.59 -6.62 -3.21
C ALA A 73 -22.15 -5.27 -2.62
N LEU A 74 -22.84 -4.77 -1.60
CA LEU A 74 -22.48 -3.55 -0.88
C LEU A 74 -21.15 -3.69 -0.15
N VAL A 75 -20.98 -4.78 0.59
CA VAL A 75 -19.76 -5.08 1.34
C VAL A 75 -18.59 -5.24 0.36
N GLY A 76 -18.78 -6.00 -0.72
CA GLY A 76 -17.80 -6.13 -1.79
C GLY A 76 -17.40 -4.79 -2.42
N ALA A 77 -18.40 -3.97 -2.80
CA ALA A 77 -18.16 -2.64 -3.35
C ALA A 77 -17.43 -1.71 -2.37
N THR A 78 -17.73 -1.80 -1.07
CA THR A 78 -17.08 -1.02 -0.02
C THR A 78 -15.61 -1.41 0.12
N TYR A 79 -15.28 -2.71 0.06
CA TYR A 79 -13.89 -3.18 0.07
C TYR A 79 -13.13 -2.77 -1.20
N THR A 80 -13.75 -2.89 -2.37
CA THR A 80 -13.12 -2.43 -3.63
C THR A 80 -12.88 -0.91 -3.60
N ALA A 81 -13.83 -0.13 -3.10
CA ALA A 81 -13.69 1.31 -2.93
C ALA A 81 -12.55 1.65 -1.96
N TRP A 82 -12.43 0.92 -0.85
CA TRP A 82 -11.30 1.10 0.08
C TRP A 82 -9.95 0.89 -0.61
N VAL A 83 -9.80 -0.19 -1.39
CA VAL A 83 -8.55 -0.51 -2.12
C VAL A 83 -8.22 0.57 -3.15
N ILE A 84 -9.21 0.98 -3.96
CA ILE A 84 -9.01 2.01 -4.98
C ILE A 84 -8.65 3.36 -4.35
N GLY A 85 -9.37 3.77 -3.30
CA GLY A 85 -9.10 5.01 -2.56
C GLY A 85 -7.71 5.00 -1.93
N PHE A 86 -7.29 3.87 -1.37
CA PHE A 86 -5.94 3.68 -0.83
C PHE A 86 -4.86 3.81 -1.91
N MET A 87 -5.09 3.21 -3.09
CA MET A 87 -4.13 3.25 -4.20
C MET A 87 -3.96 4.65 -4.78
N ILE A 88 -5.05 5.41 -4.86
CA ILE A 88 -5.03 6.83 -5.23
C ILE A 88 -4.30 7.65 -4.16
N GLY A 89 -4.60 7.44 -2.88
CA GLY A 89 -4.04 8.24 -1.79
C GLY A 89 -2.56 7.97 -1.47
N ILE A 90 -2.01 6.80 -1.83
CA ILE A 90 -0.56 6.54 -1.82
C ILE A 90 0.15 7.20 -3.01
N GLY A 91 -0.58 7.49 -4.09
CA GLY A 91 -0.05 8.10 -5.30
C GLY A 91 0.47 7.08 -6.33
N ALA A 92 0.05 5.82 -6.27
CA ALA A 92 0.45 4.80 -7.25
C ALA A 92 0.02 5.16 -8.68
N PHE A 93 -1.08 5.91 -8.83
CA PHE A 93 -1.56 6.41 -10.12
C PHE A 93 -0.83 7.65 -10.63
N ALA A 94 0.13 8.21 -9.89
CA ALA A 94 0.80 9.43 -10.31
C ALA A 94 1.63 9.26 -11.59
N GLY A 95 2.20 8.07 -11.84
CA GLY A 95 2.89 7.75 -13.09
C GLY A 95 1.96 7.78 -14.31
N PRO A 96 0.91 6.93 -14.34
CA PRO A 96 -0.08 6.93 -15.42
C PRO A 96 -0.76 8.28 -15.65
N VAL A 97 -1.17 8.98 -14.59
CA VAL A 97 -1.82 10.31 -14.71
C VAL A 97 -0.87 11.33 -15.32
N ARG A 98 0.40 11.32 -14.93
CA ARG A 98 1.41 12.23 -15.47
C ARG A 98 1.73 11.93 -16.93
N TRP A 99 1.78 10.64 -17.30
CA TRP A 99 1.90 10.21 -18.70
C TRP A 99 0.71 10.66 -19.55
N MET A 100 -0.53 10.53 -19.04
CA MET A 100 -1.73 11.03 -19.73
C MET A 100 -1.72 12.55 -19.95
N LEU A 101 -1.07 13.31 -19.05
CA LEU A 101 -0.91 14.76 -19.16
C LEU A 101 0.27 15.17 -20.06
N GLY A 102 0.99 14.21 -20.67
CA GLY A 102 2.12 14.47 -21.56
C GLY A 102 3.35 15.05 -20.85
N HIS A 103 3.49 14.81 -19.54
CA HIS A 103 4.61 15.33 -18.76
C HIS A 103 5.74 14.31 -18.66
N ASP A 104 6.88 14.62 -19.28
CA ASP A 104 8.09 13.81 -19.17
C ASP A 104 8.70 13.83 -17.75
N ILE A 105 9.50 12.80 -17.43
CA ILE A 105 10.18 12.65 -16.16
C ILE A 105 11.53 13.39 -16.21
N THR A 106 11.64 14.49 -15.46
CA THR A 106 12.92 15.19 -15.20
C THR A 106 13.76 14.38 -14.20
N ARG A 107 15.10 14.48 -14.29
CA ARG A 107 16.02 13.86 -13.34
C ARG A 107 15.71 14.19 -11.87
N ASP A 108 15.45 15.44 -11.53
CA ASP A 108 15.10 15.85 -10.16
C ASP A 108 13.82 15.15 -9.65
N ASP A 109 12.84 14.90 -10.53
CA ASP A 109 11.64 14.13 -10.17
C ASP A 109 11.96 12.65 -9.95
N SER A 110 12.82 12.06 -10.80
CA SER A 110 13.26 10.68 -10.62
C SER A 110 14.07 10.50 -9.33
N GLU A 111 14.90 11.49 -8.96
CA GLU A 111 15.67 11.49 -7.73
C GLU A 111 14.76 11.63 -6.49
N TYR A 112 13.70 12.44 -6.58
CA TYR A 112 12.68 12.54 -5.54
C TYR A 112 11.88 11.23 -5.38
N MET A 113 11.49 10.57 -6.48
CA MET A 113 10.80 9.26 -6.45
C MET A 113 11.70 8.13 -5.92
N ALA A 114 13.00 8.21 -6.19
CA ALA A 114 14.01 7.34 -5.59
C ALA A 114 14.24 7.62 -4.08
N GLY A 115 13.57 8.62 -3.52
CA GLY A 115 13.59 8.94 -2.10
C GLY A 115 14.85 9.68 -1.64
N LYS A 116 15.58 10.35 -2.55
CA LYS A 116 16.73 11.19 -2.21
C LYS A 116 16.23 12.38 -1.37
N GLY A 117 16.84 12.58 -0.20
CA GLY A 117 16.46 13.65 0.74
C GLY A 117 15.23 13.37 1.63
N GLN A 118 14.62 12.19 1.55
CA GLN A 118 13.42 11.85 2.34
C GLN A 118 13.71 11.12 3.67
N GLY A 119 14.97 10.76 3.94
CA GLY A 119 15.39 10.11 5.19
C GLY A 119 14.54 8.87 5.53
N LYS A 120 14.08 8.78 6.78
CA LYS A 120 13.23 7.67 7.28
C LYS A 120 11.80 7.69 6.72
N TRP A 121 11.33 8.81 6.19
CA TRP A 121 9.99 8.91 5.60
C TRP A 121 9.87 8.19 4.26
N LYS A 122 10.99 7.83 3.63
CA LYS A 122 11.04 7.01 2.41
C LYS A 122 10.33 5.66 2.57
N TYR A 123 10.33 5.08 3.77
CA TYR A 123 9.66 3.79 4.05
C TYR A 123 8.14 3.89 4.15
N TRP A 124 7.58 5.10 4.27
CA TRP A 124 6.13 5.35 4.44
C TRP A 124 5.51 6.06 3.24
N LYS A 125 6.26 6.15 2.14
CA LYS A 125 5.86 6.80 0.88
C LYS A 125 6.13 5.85 -0.28
N TYR A 126 5.47 6.11 -1.40
CA TYR A 126 5.75 5.41 -2.64
C TYR A 126 7.16 5.77 -3.11
N THR A 127 8.05 4.77 -3.23
CA THR A 127 9.42 4.94 -3.69
C THR A 127 9.77 3.91 -4.76
N THR A 128 10.59 4.31 -5.74
CA THR A 128 11.08 3.43 -6.81
C THR A 128 12.35 2.66 -6.43
N ASP A 129 12.86 2.85 -5.22
CA ASP A 129 14.05 2.17 -4.73
C ASP A 129 13.74 0.72 -4.31
N HIS A 130 14.29 -0.24 -5.06
CA HIS A 130 14.06 -1.67 -4.82
C HIS A 130 14.63 -2.19 -3.49
N LYS A 131 15.60 -1.51 -2.87
CA LYS A 131 16.14 -1.90 -1.56
C LYS A 131 15.15 -1.56 -0.45
N VAL A 132 14.53 -0.38 -0.55
CA VAL A 132 13.48 0.03 0.39
C VAL A 132 12.25 -0.84 0.25
N VAL A 133 11.81 -1.09 -0.98
CA VAL A 133 10.68 -1.98 -1.25
C VAL A 133 10.98 -3.40 -0.74
N GLY A 134 12.18 -3.92 -0.98
CA GLY A 134 12.61 -5.22 -0.46
C GLY A 134 12.55 -5.32 1.07
N LEU A 135 13.00 -4.28 1.79
CA LEU A 135 12.92 -4.26 3.25
C LEU A 135 11.47 -4.22 3.77
N GLN A 136 10.58 -3.46 3.12
CA GLN A 136 9.16 -3.43 3.46
C GLN A 136 8.54 -4.84 3.33
N TYR A 137 8.81 -5.54 2.24
CA TYR A 137 8.32 -6.91 2.04
C TYR A 137 8.89 -7.89 3.09
N LEU A 138 10.18 -7.78 3.43
CA LEU A 138 10.78 -8.63 4.45
C LEU A 138 10.09 -8.45 5.81
N VAL A 139 9.89 -7.19 6.25
CA VAL A 139 9.23 -6.87 7.51
C VAL A 139 7.78 -7.37 7.50
N MET A 140 7.06 -7.19 6.40
CA MET A 140 5.68 -7.68 6.26
C MET A 140 5.60 -9.21 6.30
N ALA A 141 6.50 -9.91 5.60
CA ALA A 141 6.55 -11.36 5.61
C ALA A 141 6.86 -11.91 7.01
N LEU A 142 7.82 -11.33 7.72
CA LEU A 142 8.14 -11.71 9.11
C LEU A 142 6.96 -11.44 10.05
N THR A 143 6.26 -10.33 9.86
CA THR A 143 5.07 -9.98 10.65
C THR A 143 3.95 -10.99 10.42
N LEU A 144 3.64 -11.31 9.16
CA LEU A 144 2.64 -12.32 8.80
C LEU A 144 3.01 -13.72 9.29
N LEU A 145 4.29 -14.10 9.21
CA LEU A 145 4.79 -15.35 9.78
C LEU A 145 4.61 -15.38 11.31
N GLY A 146 4.91 -14.27 11.98
CA GLY A 146 4.70 -14.13 13.43
C GLY A 146 3.24 -14.26 13.83
N PHE A 147 2.33 -13.56 13.14
CA PHE A 147 0.88 -13.67 13.40
C PHE A 147 0.34 -15.05 13.04
N GLY A 148 0.73 -15.63 11.91
CA GLY A 148 0.33 -16.99 11.52
C GLY A 148 0.80 -18.04 12.52
N GLY A 149 2.05 -17.93 12.97
CA GLY A 149 2.59 -18.79 14.04
C GLY A 149 1.89 -18.57 15.38
N PHE A 150 1.54 -17.32 15.71
CA PHE A 150 0.77 -17.00 16.91
C PHE A 150 -0.62 -17.64 16.89
N PHE A 151 -1.38 -17.50 15.79
CA PHE A 151 -2.69 -18.15 15.63
C PHE A 151 -2.57 -19.68 15.67
N ALA A 152 -1.52 -20.26 15.10
CA ALA A 152 -1.26 -21.70 15.19
C ALA A 152 -1.02 -22.17 16.64
N MET A 153 -0.35 -21.36 17.45
CA MET A 153 -0.18 -21.67 18.89
C MET A 153 -1.50 -21.54 19.67
N LEU A 154 -2.39 -20.62 19.28
CA LEU A 154 -3.73 -20.51 19.90
C LEU A 154 -4.57 -21.76 19.66
N ILE A 155 -4.62 -22.27 18.43
CA ILE A 155 -5.29 -23.55 18.09
C ILE A 155 -4.66 -24.70 18.89
N ARG A 156 -3.32 -24.74 18.97
CA ARG A 156 -2.62 -25.76 19.74
C ARG A 156 -2.95 -25.71 21.24
N THR A 157 -3.21 -24.52 21.79
CA THR A 157 -3.55 -24.34 23.21
C THR A 157 -4.92 -24.93 23.53
N GLU A 158 -5.89 -24.77 22.63
CA GLU A 158 -7.22 -25.38 22.76
C GLU A 158 -7.13 -26.92 22.72
N LEU A 159 -6.36 -27.50 21.80
CA LEU A 159 -6.10 -28.95 21.77
C LEU A 159 -5.36 -29.48 23.01
N GLY A 160 -4.71 -28.61 23.79
CA GLY A 160 -3.94 -28.98 24.98
C GLY A 160 -4.79 -29.30 26.21
N VAL A 161 -6.06 -28.91 26.25
CA VAL A 161 -6.95 -29.11 27.39
C VAL A 161 -8.30 -29.69 26.95
N THR A 162 -8.56 -30.95 27.30
CA THR A 162 -9.70 -31.72 26.79
C THR A 162 -11.04 -31.42 27.48
N TRP A 163 -11.02 -30.71 28.61
CA TRP A 163 -12.18 -30.54 29.49
C TRP A 163 -12.51 -29.09 29.85
N SER A 164 -11.79 -28.13 29.27
CA SER A 164 -11.99 -26.69 29.48
C SER A 164 -12.03 -26.01 28.11
N GLU A 165 -13.13 -25.34 27.80
CA GLU A 165 -13.20 -24.44 26.65
C GLU A 165 -12.30 -23.24 26.93
N VAL A 166 -11.16 -23.16 26.24
CA VAL A 166 -10.27 -21.99 26.30
C VAL A 166 -10.85 -20.84 25.47
N PHE A 167 -11.63 -21.16 24.43
CA PHE A 167 -12.22 -20.22 23.48
C PHE A 167 -13.68 -20.56 23.21
N ASP A 168 -14.50 -19.54 22.93
CA ASP A 168 -15.88 -19.72 22.47
C ASP A 168 -15.90 -20.40 21.07
N PRO A 169 -16.86 -21.30 20.78
CA PRO A 169 -16.96 -21.98 19.50
C PRO A 169 -16.99 -21.05 18.29
N ASN A 170 -17.60 -19.86 18.40
CA ASN A 170 -17.62 -18.88 17.31
C ASN A 170 -16.23 -18.26 17.09
N PHE A 171 -15.47 -18.03 18.16
CA PHE A 171 -14.12 -17.50 18.08
C PHE A 171 -13.16 -18.53 17.46
N TYR A 172 -13.27 -19.80 17.83
CA TYR A 172 -12.47 -20.88 17.23
C TYR A 172 -12.70 -20.99 15.71
N ASN A 173 -13.96 -21.02 15.29
CA ASN A 173 -14.37 -21.06 13.89
C ASN A 173 -13.81 -19.88 13.08
N SER A 174 -13.68 -18.70 13.69
CA SER A 174 -13.10 -17.53 13.03
C SER A 174 -11.58 -17.61 12.82
N ILE A 175 -10.86 -18.37 13.66
CA ILE A 175 -9.40 -18.56 13.57
C ILE A 175 -9.05 -19.66 12.56
N VAL A 176 -9.80 -20.76 12.57
CA VAL A 176 -9.57 -21.92 11.69
C VAL A 176 -10.09 -21.66 10.28
N GLY A 177 -11.09 -20.80 10.14
CA GLY A 177 -11.81 -20.57 8.90
C GLY A 177 -12.83 -21.69 8.70
N THR A 178 -14.12 -21.32 8.77
CA THR A 178 -15.24 -22.19 8.37
C THR A 178 -15.28 -22.37 6.87
#